data_AF-A0A392QQC3-F1
#
_entry.id   AF-A0A392QQC3-F1
#
_cell.length_a   1.000
_cell.length_b   1.000
_cell.length_c   1.000
_cell.angle_alpha   90.00
_cell.angle_beta   90.00
_cell.angle_gamma   90.00
#
_symmetry.space_group_name_H-M   'P 1'
#
loop_
_entity.id
_entity.type
_entity.pdbx_description
1 polymer ?
#
loop_
_entity_poly.entity_id
_entity_poly.type
_entity_poly.pdbx_seq_one_letter_code
_entity_poly.pdbx_strand_id
1 'polypeptide(L)'
;NESGSDIVIVARTDARQALSLDEALYRSRAFADAGADVVFIDALASKQEMEAFCQVSPLVPKMANMLEGGGKTPILTPLELEDIGYKIVAYPLSLIGVSIRAMQ
;
A
#
# COMPACT_ATOMS: atom_id res chain seq x y z
N ASN A 1 -2.01 22.00 6.90
CA ASN A 1 -1.64 21.39 8.20
C ASN A 1 -1.31 22.48 9.21
N GLU A 2 -2.01 22.50 10.35
CA GLU A 2 -1.88 23.55 11.39
C GLU A 2 -0.47 23.63 12.04
N SER A 3 0.39 22.63 11.81
CA SER A 3 1.76 22.57 12.32
C SER A 3 2.83 23.20 11.41
N GLY A 4 2.49 23.59 10.16
CA GLY A 4 3.44 24.15 9.20
C GLY A 4 4.54 23.20 8.70
N SER A 5 4.36 21.88 8.87
CA SER A 5 5.30 20.85 8.42
C SER A 5 4.83 20.20 7.11
N ASP A 6 5.75 20.00 6.17
CA ASP A 6 5.55 19.27 4.91
C ASP A 6 5.66 17.74 5.08
N ILE A 7 5.44 17.23 6.29
CA ILE A 7 5.42 15.79 6.54
C ILE A 7 4.24 15.14 5.84
N VAL A 8 4.49 14.03 5.14
CA VAL A 8 3.48 13.23 4.46
C VAL A 8 2.89 12.21 5.42
N ILE A 9 1.58 12.25 5.62
CA ILE A 9 0.84 11.31 6.45
C ILE A 9 0.35 10.13 5.60
N VAL A 10 0.94 8.96 5.82
CA VAL A 10 0.56 7.70 5.17
C VAL A 10 -0.39 6.92 6.08
N ALA A 11 -1.67 6.86 5.73
CA ALA A 11 -2.67 6.13 6.50
C ALA A 11 -2.74 4.66 6.05
N ARG A 12 -2.42 3.74 6.98
CA ARG A 12 -2.38 2.29 6.75
C ARG A 12 -3.58 1.58 7.36
N THR A 13 -4.11 0.58 6.67
CA THR A 13 -5.02 -0.43 7.26
C THR A 13 -4.58 -1.86 6.96
N ASP A 14 -4.68 -2.70 7.99
CA ASP A 14 -4.47 -4.15 7.94
C ASP A 14 -5.80 -4.93 7.93
N ALA A 15 -6.93 -4.22 7.76
CA ALA A 15 -8.26 -4.81 7.82
C ALA A 15 -8.51 -5.87 6.74
N ARG A 16 -7.76 -5.86 5.63
CA ARG A 16 -7.93 -6.85 4.56
C ARG A 16 -7.70 -8.27 5.06
N GLN A 17 -6.67 -8.48 5.86
CA GLN A 17 -6.36 -9.79 6.43
C GLN A 17 -7.15 -10.08 7.71
N ALA A 18 -7.40 -9.05 8.52
CA ALA A 18 -8.08 -9.21 9.81
C ALA A 18 -9.60 -9.39 9.69
N LEU A 19 -10.23 -8.77 8.69
CA LEU A 19 -11.69 -8.64 8.58
C LEU A 19 -12.18 -8.99 7.17
N SER A 20 -12.10 -8.06 6.22
CA SER A 20 -12.56 -8.26 4.84
C SER A 20 -11.97 -7.20 3.89
N LEU A 21 -12.14 -7.41 2.57
CA LEU A 21 -11.81 -6.40 1.57
C LEU A 21 -12.69 -5.16 1.73
N ASP A 22 -14.01 -5.33 1.87
CA ASP A 22 -14.96 -4.21 1.98
C ASP A 22 -14.63 -3.29 3.16
N GLU A 23 -14.28 -3.88 4.32
CA GLU A 23 -13.86 -3.11 5.49
C GLU A 23 -12.55 -2.34 5.24
N ALA A 24 -11.59 -2.95 4.53
CA ALA A 24 -10.35 -2.28 4.17
C ALA A 24 -10.57 -1.11 3.21
N LEU A 25 -11.46 -1.29 2.21
CA LEU A 25 -11.83 -0.24 1.27
C LEU A 25 -12.60 0.90 1.97
N TYR A 26 -13.51 0.56 2.90
CA TYR A 26 -14.22 1.53 3.73
C TYR A 26 -13.25 2.38 4.58
N ARG A 27 -12.31 1.74 5.28
CA ARG A 27 -11.30 2.46 6.08
C ARG A 27 -10.40 3.33 5.21
N SER A 28 -9.95 2.80 4.07
CA SER A 28 -9.16 3.55 3.09
C SER A 28 -9.87 4.82 2.62
N ARG A 29 -11.17 4.73 2.31
CA ARG A 29 -12.01 5.90 2.01
C ARG A 29 -12.02 6.88 3.17
N ALA A 30 -12.34 6.40 4.37
CA ALA A 30 -12.44 7.25 5.56
C ALA A 30 -11.12 7.96 5.88
N PHE A 31 -9.97 7.33 5.64
CA PHE A 31 -8.66 7.94 5.81
C PHE A 31 -8.40 9.05 4.80
N ALA A 32 -8.76 8.83 3.53
CA ALA A 32 -8.68 9.86 2.50
C ALA A 32 -9.59 11.06 2.85
N ASP A 33 -10.83 10.81 3.28
CA ASP A 33 -11.79 11.86 3.65
C ASP A 33 -11.34 12.62 4.91
N ALA A 34 -10.59 11.98 5.81
CA ALA A 34 -9.97 12.60 6.98
C ALA A 34 -8.71 13.43 6.64
N GLY A 35 -8.27 13.45 5.37
CA GLY A 35 -7.14 14.25 4.91
C GLY A 35 -5.77 13.57 4.97
N ALA A 36 -5.71 12.23 4.91
CA ALA A 36 -4.44 11.53 4.73
C ALA A 36 -3.83 11.88 3.35
N ASP A 37 -2.52 12.18 3.33
CA ASP A 37 -1.80 12.51 2.09
C ASP A 37 -1.59 11.27 1.19
N VAL A 38 -1.48 10.09 1.79
CA VAL A 38 -1.33 8.81 1.10
C VAL A 38 -2.13 7.75 1.85
N VAL A 39 -2.72 6.81 1.12
CA VAL A 39 -3.42 5.65 1.71
C VAL A 39 -2.75 4.33 1.33
N PHE A 40 -2.79 3.37 2.24
CA PHE A 40 -2.19 2.05 2.08
C PHE A 40 -3.10 0.96 2.69
N ILE A 41 -3.42 -0.06 1.90
CA ILE A 41 -4.02 -1.31 2.39
C ILE A 41 -2.98 -2.41 2.30
N ASP A 42 -2.69 -3.07 3.42
CA ASP A 42 -1.79 -4.21 3.44
C ASP A 42 -2.49 -5.51 2.99
N ALA A 43 -1.69 -6.44 2.47
CA ALA A 43 -2.12 -7.82 2.15
C ALA A 43 -3.31 -7.98 1.17
N LEU A 44 -3.44 -7.10 0.18
CA LEU A 44 -4.37 -7.28 -0.95
C LEU A 44 -3.98 -8.53 -1.74
N ALA A 45 -4.92 -9.46 -1.95
CA ALA A 45 -4.60 -10.82 -2.39
C ALA A 45 -4.59 -11.02 -3.92
N SER A 46 -4.95 -10.00 -4.70
CA SER A 46 -5.00 -10.09 -6.16
C SER A 46 -4.87 -8.72 -6.83
N LYS A 47 -4.52 -8.72 -8.12
CA LYS A 47 -4.49 -7.49 -8.94
C LYS A 47 -5.85 -6.80 -8.99
N GLN A 48 -6.94 -7.56 -8.99
CA GLN A 48 -8.30 -7.00 -8.99
C GLN A 48 -8.60 -6.24 -7.70
N GLU A 49 -8.15 -6.74 -6.54
CA GLU A 49 -8.28 -6.02 -5.27
C GLU A 49 -7.44 -4.74 -5.25
N MET A 50 -6.25 -4.78 -5.85
CA MET A 50 -5.36 -3.62 -6.02
C MET A 50 -5.99 -2.55 -6.91
N GLU A 51 -6.59 -2.95 -8.03
CA GLU A 51 -7.36 -2.05 -8.91
C GLU A 51 -8.55 -1.44 -8.18
N ALA A 52 -9.35 -2.25 -7.47
CA ALA A 52 -10.48 -1.76 -6.68
C ALA A 52 -10.05 -0.75 -5.62
N PHE A 53 -8.93 -0.98 -4.93
CA PHE A 53 -8.35 -0.04 -3.98
C PHE A 53 -7.94 1.28 -4.64
N CYS A 54 -7.29 1.24 -5.80
CA CYS A 54 -6.93 2.45 -6.54
C CYS A 54 -8.16 3.29 -6.94
N GLN A 55 -9.29 2.65 -7.21
CA GLN A 55 -10.56 3.30 -7.54
C GLN A 55 -11.30 3.91 -6.34
N VAL A 56 -10.95 3.57 -5.09
CA VAL A 56 -11.59 4.17 -3.92
C VAL A 56 -11.39 5.68 -3.98
N SER A 57 -10.22 6.22 -3.70
CA SER A 57 -10.02 7.69 -3.70
C SER A 57 -9.06 8.13 -4.80
N PRO A 58 -9.47 8.31 -6.08
CA PRO A 58 -8.56 8.46 -7.21
C PRO A 58 -7.55 9.61 -7.08
N LEU A 59 -7.93 10.68 -6.38
CA LEU A 59 -7.10 11.87 -6.17
C LEU A 59 -6.04 11.69 -5.07
N VAL A 60 -6.22 10.71 -4.18
CA VAL A 60 -5.25 10.44 -3.11
C VAL A 60 -4.27 9.37 -3.60
N PRO A 61 -2.95 9.61 -3.53
CA PRO A 61 -1.92 8.63 -3.86
C PRO A 61 -2.04 7.33 -3.06
N LYS A 62 -1.77 6.19 -3.72
CA LYS A 62 -1.73 4.86 -3.08
C LYS A 62 -0.30 4.38 -2.98
N MET A 63 0.01 3.79 -1.85
CA MET A 63 1.27 3.09 -1.63
C MET A 63 1.05 1.58 -1.74
N ALA A 64 1.95 0.92 -2.46
CA ALA A 64 2.09 -0.53 -2.48
C ALA A 64 3.28 -0.96 -1.62
N ASN A 65 3.19 -2.18 -1.07
CA ASN A 65 4.27 -2.79 -0.31
C ASN A 65 4.62 -4.15 -0.92
N MET A 66 5.82 -4.26 -1.49
CA MET A 66 6.30 -5.47 -2.16
C MET A 66 7.17 -6.27 -1.20
N LEU A 67 6.60 -7.33 -0.64
CA LEU A 67 7.28 -8.22 0.30
C LEU A 67 7.85 -9.45 -0.43
N GLU A 68 9.06 -9.30 -0.96
CA GLU A 68 9.80 -10.36 -1.64
C GLU A 68 10.19 -11.46 -0.64
N GLY A 69 9.41 -12.55 -0.57
CA GLY A 69 9.70 -13.66 0.34
C GLY A 69 8.51 -14.28 1.08
N GLY A 70 7.27 -13.87 0.78
CA GLY A 70 6.09 -14.59 1.29
C GLY A 70 4.88 -13.73 1.69
N GLY A 71 4.78 -12.49 1.21
CA GLY A 71 3.58 -11.68 1.39
C GLY A 71 2.36 -12.25 0.65
N LYS A 72 1.15 -11.82 1.04
CA LYS A 72 -0.09 -12.17 0.32
C LYS A 72 -0.24 -11.40 -0.99
N THR A 73 0.34 -10.21 -1.07
CA THR A 73 0.25 -9.35 -2.24
C THR A 73 1.09 -9.92 -3.39
N PRO A 74 0.52 -10.07 -4.60
CA PRO A 74 1.30 -10.48 -5.76
C PRO A 74 2.41 -9.45 -6.03
N ILE A 75 3.61 -9.94 -6.33
CA ILE A 75 4.75 -9.07 -6.65
C ILE A 75 4.59 -8.57 -8.08
N LEU A 76 4.47 -7.25 -8.21
CA LEU A 76 4.37 -6.54 -9.48
C LEU A 76 5.56 -5.61 -9.67
N THR A 77 5.91 -5.36 -10.92
CA THR A 77 6.93 -4.36 -11.28
C THR A 77 6.42 -2.94 -11.00
N PRO A 78 7.32 -1.95 -10.82
CA PRO A 78 6.91 -0.55 -10.69
C PRO A 78 6.00 -0.06 -11.82
N LEU A 79 6.23 -0.50 -13.06
CA LEU A 79 5.41 -0.14 -14.23
C LEU A 79 4.00 -0.72 -14.12
N GLU A 80 3.87 -2.00 -13.75
CA GLU A 80 2.55 -2.61 -13.55
C GLU A 80 1.77 -1.96 -12.40
N LEU A 81 2.47 -1.52 -11.35
CA LEU A 81 1.87 -0.78 -10.24
C LEU A 81 1.41 0.62 -10.67
N GLU A 82 2.21 1.31 -11.48
CA GLU A 82 1.85 2.61 -12.06
C GLU A 82 0.62 2.49 -12.96
N ASP A 83 0.56 1.46 -13.81
CA ASP A 83 -0.58 1.18 -14.69
C ASP A 83 -1.89 0.94 -13.90
N ILE A 84 -1.80 0.33 -12.72
CA ILE A 84 -2.95 0.14 -11.80
C ILE A 84 -3.35 1.46 -11.10
N GLY A 85 -2.41 2.41 -10.97
CA GLY A 85 -2.64 3.73 -10.38
C GLY A 85 -1.94 3.98 -9.05
N TYR A 86 -1.00 3.11 -8.63
CA TYR A 86 -0.14 3.39 -7.48
C TYR A 86 0.84 4.52 -7.79
N LYS A 87 1.28 5.22 -6.75
CA LYS A 87 2.26 6.32 -6.87
C LYS A 87 3.51 6.12 -6.01
N ILE A 88 3.46 5.19 -5.07
CA ILE A 88 4.56 4.87 -4.18
C ILE A 88 4.64 3.35 -4.07
N VAL A 89 5.86 2.81 -4.06
CA VAL A 89 6.12 1.40 -3.75
C VAL A 89 7.26 1.31 -2.75
N ALA A 90 7.10 0.47 -1.72
CA ALA A 90 8.17 0.11 -0.81
C ALA A 90 8.60 -1.34 -1.03
N TYR A 91 9.90 -1.59 -0.82
CA TYR A 91 10.51 -2.92 -0.84
C TYR A 91 11.25 -3.19 0.48
N PRO A 92 10.53 -3.52 1.57
CA PRO A 92 11.11 -3.61 2.91
C PRO A 92 12.10 -4.77 3.07
N LEU A 93 11.98 -5.80 2.24
CA LEU A 93 12.74 -7.04 2.39
C LEU A 93 13.96 -7.14 1.48
N SER A 94 14.10 -6.32 0.44
CA SER A 94 15.19 -6.51 -0.54
C SER A 94 16.56 -6.44 0.11
N LEU A 95 16.81 -5.38 0.89
CA LEU A 95 18.13 -5.16 1.49
C LEU A 95 18.42 -6.18 2.59
N ILE A 96 17.48 -6.40 3.52
CA ILE A 96 17.68 -7.37 4.60
C ILE A 96 17.82 -8.79 4.05
N GLY A 97 17.07 -9.14 3.00
CA GLY A 97 17.12 -10.45 2.35
C GLY A 97 18.48 -10.73 1.69
N VAL A 98 19.08 -9.74 1.02
CA VAL A 98 20.45 -9.91 0.48
C VAL A 98 21.48 -9.97 1.59
N SER A 99 21.34 -9.18 2.66
CA SER A 99 22.25 -9.20 3.81
C SER A 99 22.25 -10.56 4.51
N ILE A 100 21.06 -11.14 4.75
CA ILE A 100 20.94 -12.47 5.36
C ILE A 100 21.66 -13.52 4.51
N ARG A 101 21.41 -13.54 3.19
CA ARG A 101 22.06 -14.50 2.29
C ARG A 101 23.59 -14.36 2.24
N ALA A 102 24.11 -13.14 2.35
CA ALA A 102 25.55 -12.89 2.34
C ALA A 102 26.25 -13.34 3.63
N MET A 103 25.53 -13.42 4.75
CA MET A 103 26.05 -13.86 6.05
C MET A 103 25.94 -15.37 6.27
N GLN A 104 25.21 -16.09 5.42
CA GLN A 104 25.08 -17.56 5.44
C GLN A 104 26.24 -18.23 4.71
#